data_AF-A0A4Q0IYT0-F1
#
_entry.id   AF-A0A4Q0IYT0-F1
#
_cell.length_a   1.000
_cell.length_b   1.000
_cell.length_c   1.000
_cell.angle_alpha   90.00
_cell.angle_beta   90.00
_cell.angle_gamma   90.00
#
_symmetry.space_group_name_H-M   'P 1'
#
loop_
_entity.id
_entity.type
_entity.pdbx_description
1 polymer ?
#
loop_
_entity_poly.entity_id
_entity_poly.type
_entity_poly.pdbx_seq_one_letter_code
_entity_poly.pdbx_strand_id
1 'polypeptide(L)'
;MKKLFSTLFAFAMIMSLTALASCSKKEGEGKNVPTSSEVAKILDKSDLTNADYSVLLDYVEGAFDEMLPLMEEAQKAGESGDFDKAEEIAKKAEAIEKKYDMMNKVIPVVENASDEQLGEKGKNLMEKMQASGAI
;
A
#
# COMPACT_ATOMS: atom_id res chain seq x y z
N MET A 1 -15.60 4.31 10.39
CA MET A 1 -15.20 4.16 8.97
C MET A 1 -14.39 5.33 8.43
N LYS A 2 -14.73 6.60 8.71
CA LYS A 2 -14.17 7.81 8.03
C LYS A 2 -12.67 8.17 8.21
N LYS A 3 -11.82 7.40 8.90
CA LYS A 3 -10.46 7.87 9.25
C LYS A 3 -9.36 6.81 9.34
N LEU A 4 -9.62 5.58 8.90
CA LEU A 4 -8.76 4.45 9.27
C LEU A 4 -7.53 4.30 8.37
N PHE A 5 -7.62 4.57 7.06
CA PHE A 5 -6.48 4.33 6.16
C PHE A 5 -5.45 5.47 6.12
N SER A 6 -5.77 6.64 6.67
CA SER A 6 -4.92 7.84 6.54
C SER A 6 -3.62 7.75 7.34
N THR A 7 -3.51 6.82 8.30
CA THR A 7 -2.33 6.63 9.17
C THR A 7 -1.21 5.82 8.53
N LEU A 8 -1.51 4.95 7.55
CA LEU A 8 -0.50 4.12 6.89
C LEU A 8 0.54 4.93 6.10
N PHE A 9 0.16 6.10 5.58
CA PHE A 9 1.05 6.97 4.82
C PHE A 9 1.75 8.05 5.66
N ALA A 10 1.40 8.19 6.94
CA ALA A 10 2.02 9.18 7.82
C ALA A 10 3.45 8.80 8.25
N PHE A 11 3.89 7.56 8.01
CA PHE A 11 5.27 7.13 8.26
C PHE A 11 6.30 7.71 7.28
N ALA A 12 5.86 8.31 6.16
CA ALA A 12 6.75 8.97 5.20
C ALA A 12 7.32 10.32 5.70
N MET A 13 6.86 10.86 6.83
CA MET A 13 7.27 12.20 7.27
C MET A 13 8.53 12.28 8.15
N ILE A 14 9.18 11.16 8.49
CA ILE A 14 10.48 11.18 9.20
C ILE A 14 11.55 10.52 8.34
N MET A 15 11.81 11.06 7.15
CA MET A 15 13.13 10.98 6.50
C MET A 15 13.19 11.95 5.32
N SER A 16 12.93 13.23 5.62
CA SER A 16 13.58 14.30 4.88
C SER A 16 15.08 14.12 5.07
N LEU A 17 15.77 13.51 4.10
CA LEU A 17 17.09 13.94 3.63
C LEU A 17 17.59 13.03 2.50
N THR A 18 17.87 13.67 1.37
CA THR A 18 18.84 13.27 0.33
C THR A 18 18.43 12.20 -0.68
N ALA A 19 18.04 12.70 -1.85
CA ALA A 19 17.97 11.99 -3.11
C ALA A 19 19.30 11.31 -3.48
N LEU A 20 19.27 10.02 -3.86
CA LEU A 20 20.14 9.46 -4.90
C LEU A 20 19.47 8.26 -5.57
N ALA A 21 19.44 8.30 -6.90
CA ALA A 21 19.00 7.25 -7.78
C ALA A 21 19.87 5.99 -7.66
N SER A 22 19.25 4.80 -7.72
CA SER A 22 19.81 3.68 -8.49
C SER A 22 18.77 2.60 -8.73
N CYS A 23 18.72 2.12 -9.96
CA CYS A 23 17.85 1.05 -10.45
C CYS A 23 18.04 -0.24 -9.67
N SER A 24 16.94 -0.93 -9.37
CA SER A 24 16.93 -2.39 -9.13
C SER A 24 15.55 -2.94 -9.40
N LYS A 25 15.38 -3.47 -10.62
CA LYS A 25 14.28 -4.37 -11.00
C LYS A 25 14.57 -5.74 -10.40
N LYS A 26 13.64 -6.30 -9.63
CA LYS A 26 13.45 -7.76 -9.48
C LYS A 26 11.96 -8.04 -9.31
N GLU A 27 11.37 -8.53 -10.39
CA GLU A 27 10.02 -9.10 -10.43
C GLU A 27 10.06 -10.48 -9.75
N GLY A 28 9.32 -10.61 -8.65
CA GLY A 28 9.00 -11.88 -8.01
C GLY A 28 7.60 -12.30 -8.45
N GLU A 29 7.50 -13.52 -8.95
CA GLU A 29 6.22 -14.20 -9.25
C GLU A 29 5.35 -14.25 -7.98
N GLY A 30 4.19 -13.63 -8.06
CA GLY A 30 3.17 -13.53 -7.01
C GLY A 30 1.89 -13.04 -7.67
N LYS A 31 0.74 -13.05 -6.96
CA LYS A 31 -0.56 -12.52 -7.43
C LYS A 31 -0.38 -11.42 -8.49
N ASN A 32 -1.11 -11.50 -9.60
CA ASN A 32 -1.06 -10.48 -10.66
C ASN A 32 -1.64 -9.16 -10.12
N VAL A 33 -0.84 -8.42 -9.34
CA VAL A 33 -1.20 -7.13 -8.75
C VAL A 33 -1.30 -6.15 -9.90
N PRO A 34 -2.41 -5.41 -10.03
CA PRO A 34 -2.59 -4.47 -11.12
C PRO A 34 -1.53 -3.37 -11.08
N THR A 35 -1.14 -2.91 -12.25
CA THR A 35 -0.20 -1.79 -12.40
C THR A 35 -0.90 -0.45 -12.14
N SER A 36 -0.13 0.59 -11.80
CA SER A 36 -0.65 1.95 -11.66
C SER A 36 -1.40 2.46 -12.90
N SER A 37 -1.01 2.03 -14.11
CA SER A 37 -1.71 2.39 -15.35
C SER A 37 -3.08 1.73 -15.47
N GLU A 38 -3.21 0.48 -15.06
CA GLU A 38 -4.51 -0.23 -15.03
C GLU A 38 -5.44 0.40 -14.00
N VAL A 39 -4.90 0.71 -12.82
CA VAL A 39 -5.63 1.43 -11.77
C VAL A 39 -6.08 2.81 -12.25
N ALA A 40 -5.21 3.58 -12.91
CA ALA A 40 -5.56 4.89 -13.45
C ALA A 40 -6.75 4.81 -14.44
N LYS A 41 -6.72 3.84 -15.35
CA LYS A 41 -7.84 3.62 -16.30
C LYS A 41 -9.15 3.28 -15.60
N ILE A 42 -9.10 2.60 -14.46
CA ILE A 42 -10.28 2.31 -13.65
C ILE A 42 -10.79 3.59 -13.00
N LEU A 43 -9.89 4.37 -12.39
CA LEU A 43 -10.25 5.62 -11.69
C LEU A 43 -10.79 6.72 -12.62
N ASP A 44 -10.46 6.66 -13.92
CA ASP A 44 -10.99 7.59 -14.92
C ASP A 44 -12.43 7.25 -15.38
N LYS A 45 -12.99 6.11 -14.96
CA LYS A 45 -14.37 5.73 -15.29
C LYS A 45 -15.39 6.56 -14.50
N SER A 46 -16.52 6.89 -15.13
CA SER A 46 -17.64 7.58 -14.45
C SER A 46 -18.32 6.68 -13.41
N ASP A 47 -18.45 5.40 -13.72
CA ASP A 47 -19.17 4.41 -12.91
C ASP A 47 -18.31 3.16 -12.75
N LEU A 48 -18.00 2.83 -11.50
CA LEU A 48 -17.18 1.68 -11.14
C LEU A 48 -18.06 0.44 -10.94
N THR A 49 -17.65 -0.67 -11.55
CA THR A 49 -18.28 -1.97 -11.36
C THR A 49 -17.67 -2.72 -10.18
N ASN A 50 -18.32 -3.78 -9.70
CA ASN A 50 -17.75 -4.65 -8.66
C ASN A 50 -16.40 -5.28 -9.08
N ALA A 51 -16.22 -5.54 -10.39
CA ALA A 51 -14.95 -6.01 -10.91
C ALA A 51 -13.84 -4.94 -10.81
N ASP A 52 -14.19 -3.67 -11.05
CA ASP A 52 -13.28 -2.55 -10.87
C ASP A 52 -12.86 -2.40 -9.41
N TYR A 53 -13.80 -2.47 -8.47
CA TYR A 53 -13.49 -2.48 -7.04
C TYR A 53 -12.61 -3.65 -6.64
N SER A 54 -12.81 -4.85 -7.19
CA SER A 54 -11.92 -5.98 -6.94
C SER A 54 -10.48 -5.68 -7.37
N VAL A 55 -10.27 -5.06 -8.52
CA VAL A 55 -8.93 -4.69 -8.99
C VAL A 55 -8.31 -3.61 -8.09
N LEU A 56 -9.10 -2.60 -7.69
CA LEU A 56 -8.63 -1.59 -6.72
C LEU A 56 -8.24 -2.23 -5.38
N LEU A 57 -9.02 -3.20 -4.90
CA LEU A 57 -8.70 -3.97 -3.69
C LEU A 57 -7.44 -4.83 -3.84
N ASP A 58 -7.22 -5.46 -5.01
CA ASP A 58 -5.99 -6.21 -5.29
C ASP A 58 -4.75 -5.29 -5.28
N TYR A 59 -4.90 -4.04 -5.73
CA TYR A 59 -3.84 -3.03 -5.64
C TYR A 59 -3.51 -2.67 -4.18
N VAL A 60 -4.54 -2.44 -3.34
CA VAL A 60 -4.36 -2.14 -1.91
C VAL A 60 -3.76 -3.33 -1.18
N GLU A 61 -4.27 -4.54 -1.41
CA GLU A 61 -3.76 -5.77 -0.80
C GLU A 61 -2.29 -5.99 -1.17
N GLY A 62 -1.92 -5.81 -2.45
CA GLY A 62 -0.53 -5.94 -2.89
C GLY A 62 0.41 -4.96 -2.19
N ALA A 63 0.00 -3.70 -2.05
CA ALA A 63 0.80 -2.70 -1.34
C ALA A 63 0.98 -3.06 0.13
N PHE A 64 -0.11 -3.50 0.76
CA PHE A 64 -0.12 -3.91 2.15
C PHE A 64 0.78 -5.14 2.38
N ASP A 65 0.71 -6.14 1.50
CA ASP A 65 1.51 -7.37 1.59
C ASP A 65 3.01 -7.11 1.45
N GLU A 66 3.39 -6.14 0.62
CA GLU A 66 4.80 -5.75 0.45
C GLU A 66 5.29 -4.85 1.59
N MET A 67 4.42 -4.00 2.15
CA MET A 67 4.79 -3.05 3.19
C MET A 67 4.84 -3.68 4.59
N LEU A 68 3.96 -4.64 4.89
CA LEU A 68 3.86 -5.27 6.21
C LEU A 68 5.18 -5.85 6.74
N PRO A 69 5.94 -6.68 5.99
CA PRO A 69 7.21 -7.20 6.49
C PRO A 69 8.25 -6.10 6.73
N LEU A 70 8.21 -5.00 5.95
CA LEU A 70 9.10 -3.85 6.19
C LEU A 70 8.76 -3.11 7.48
N MET A 71 7.48 -3.01 7.84
CA MET A 71 7.07 -2.41 9.11
C MET A 71 7.59 -3.21 10.31
N GLU A 72 7.52 -4.55 10.23
CA GLU A 72 8.10 -5.41 11.26
C GLU A 72 9.64 -5.29 11.34
N GLU A 73 10.32 -5.20 10.19
CA GLU A 73 11.75 -4.94 10.14
C GLU A 73 12.11 -3.57 10.72
N ALA A 74 11.30 -2.53 10.43
CA ALA A 74 11.51 -1.17 10.90
C ALA A 74 11.37 -1.08 12.42
N GLN A 75 10.35 -1.73 12.98
CA GLN A 75 10.16 -1.79 14.43
C GLN A 75 11.37 -2.40 15.12
N LYS A 76 11.86 -3.55 14.63
CA LYS A 76 13.05 -4.22 15.19
C LYS A 76 14.31 -3.35 15.07
N ALA A 77 14.51 -2.69 13.93
CA ALA A 77 15.65 -1.79 13.72
C ALA A 77 15.61 -0.58 14.67
N GLY A 78 14.42 -0.03 14.92
CA GLY A 78 14.19 1.05 15.89
C GLY A 78 14.49 0.63 17.32
N GLU A 79 14.09 -0.59 17.71
CA GLU A 79 14.38 -1.15 19.04
C GLU A 79 15.87 -1.43 19.25
N SER A 80 16.60 -1.81 18.19
CA SER A 80 18.04 -2.10 18.26
C SER A 80 18.95 -0.89 18.01
N GLY A 81 18.40 0.25 17.58
CA GLY A 81 19.19 1.43 17.18
C GLY A 81 20.04 1.19 15.93
N ASP A 82 19.62 0.28 15.05
CA ASP A 82 20.35 -0.10 13.84
C ASP A 82 20.00 0.86 12.70
N PHE A 83 20.74 1.97 12.64
CA PHE A 83 20.50 3.05 11.67
C PHE A 83 20.79 2.64 10.23
N ASP A 84 21.78 1.77 9.99
CA ASP A 84 22.10 1.28 8.65
C ASP A 84 20.92 0.46 8.10
N LYS A 85 20.37 -0.42 8.94
CA LYS A 85 19.17 -1.20 8.59
C LYS A 85 17.95 -0.31 8.40
N ALA A 86 17.79 0.74 9.20
CA ALA A 86 16.72 1.71 9.02
C ALA A 86 16.79 2.41 7.65
N GLU A 87 18.00 2.77 7.18
CA GLU A 87 18.21 3.35 5.86
C GLU A 87 17.85 2.37 4.73
N GLU A 88 18.23 1.10 4.85
CA GLU A 88 17.84 0.07 3.88
C GLU A 88 16.33 -0.10 3.79
N ILE A 89 15.65 -0.12 4.95
CA ILE A 89 14.19 -0.23 5.01
C ILE A 89 13.53 0.99 4.38
N ALA A 90 14.04 2.20 4.62
CA ALA A 90 13.53 3.42 4.00
C ALA A 90 13.59 3.37 2.47
N LYS A 91 14.70 2.88 1.90
CA LYS A 91 14.83 2.71 0.44
C LYS A 91 13.83 1.70 -0.13
N LYS A 92 13.59 0.59 0.57
CA LYS A 92 12.60 -0.40 0.17
C LYS A 92 11.18 0.19 0.25
N ALA A 93 10.87 0.95 1.29
CA ALA A 93 9.58 1.64 1.44
C ALA A 93 9.34 2.66 0.32
N GLU A 94 10.35 3.46 -0.06
CA GLU A 94 10.24 4.40 -1.17
C GLU A 94 9.99 3.69 -2.52
N ALA A 95 10.59 2.52 -2.73
CA ALA A 95 10.36 1.72 -3.92
C ALA A 95 8.91 1.19 -3.98
N ILE A 96 8.35 0.78 -2.83
CA ILE A 96 6.94 0.38 -2.71
C ILE A 96 6.04 1.59 -2.95
N GLU A 97 6.31 2.74 -2.33
CA GLU A 97 5.53 3.97 -2.55
C GLU A 97 5.48 4.36 -4.03
N LYS A 98 6.61 4.27 -4.75
CA LYS A 98 6.66 4.52 -6.20
C LYS A 98 5.90 3.47 -7.01
N LYS A 99 5.94 2.20 -6.60
CA LYS A 99 5.18 1.13 -7.26
C LYS A 99 3.68 1.31 -7.06
N TYR A 100 3.29 1.82 -5.90
CA TYR A 100 1.90 2.05 -5.50
C TYR A 100 1.53 3.54 -5.49
N ASP A 101 2.05 4.32 -6.44
CA ASP A 101 1.90 5.78 -6.52
C ASP A 101 0.44 6.28 -6.60
N MET A 102 -0.46 5.41 -7.08
CA MET A 102 -1.89 5.70 -7.16
C MET A 102 -2.64 5.47 -5.85
N MET A 103 -1.99 4.95 -4.80
CA MET A 103 -2.64 4.58 -3.54
C MET A 103 -3.44 5.72 -2.92
N ASN A 104 -2.92 6.94 -2.97
CA ASN A 104 -3.58 8.15 -2.45
C ASN A 104 -4.92 8.46 -3.16
N LYS A 105 -5.11 7.99 -4.39
CA LYS A 105 -6.37 8.11 -5.14
C LYS A 105 -7.26 6.87 -4.97
N VAL A 106 -6.67 5.70 -4.80
CA VAL A 106 -7.39 4.43 -4.63
C VAL A 106 -8.07 4.34 -3.27
N ILE A 107 -7.36 4.69 -2.18
CA ILE A 107 -7.87 4.58 -0.82
C ILE A 107 -9.22 5.29 -0.64
N PRO A 108 -9.39 6.57 -1.03
CA PRO A 108 -10.67 7.25 -0.88
C PRO A 108 -11.81 6.60 -1.66
N VAL A 109 -11.52 5.99 -2.81
CA VAL A 109 -12.54 5.31 -3.63
C VAL A 109 -13.00 4.02 -2.96
N VAL A 110 -12.06 3.24 -2.42
CA VAL A 110 -12.35 2.00 -1.70
C VAL A 110 -13.05 2.30 -0.35
N GLU A 111 -12.61 3.32 0.39
CA GLU A 111 -13.21 3.73 1.67
C GLU A 111 -14.67 4.20 1.53
N ASN A 112 -15.03 4.79 0.39
CA ASN A 112 -16.38 5.30 0.12
C ASN A 112 -17.27 4.27 -0.60
N ALA A 113 -16.76 3.09 -0.91
CA ALA A 113 -17.53 2.02 -1.52
C ALA A 113 -18.46 1.35 -0.49
N SER A 114 -19.58 0.81 -0.94
CA SER A 114 -20.49 0.03 -0.10
C SER A 114 -19.95 -1.39 0.13
N ASP A 115 -20.41 -2.04 1.21
CA ASP A 115 -20.09 -3.45 1.49
C ASP A 115 -20.43 -4.39 0.32
N GLU A 116 -21.47 -4.06 -0.46
CA GLU A 116 -21.86 -4.82 -1.65
C GLU A 116 -20.84 -4.68 -2.79
N GLN A 117 -20.29 -3.48 -2.99
CA GLN A 117 -19.27 -3.20 -3.99
C GLN A 117 -17.92 -3.83 -3.61
N LEU A 118 -17.60 -3.84 -2.31
CA LEU A 118 -16.36 -4.39 -1.77
C LEU A 118 -16.38 -5.92 -1.65
N GLY A 119 -17.57 -6.50 -1.43
CA GLY A 119 -17.78 -7.93 -1.27
C GLY A 119 -16.95 -8.53 -0.14
N GLU A 120 -16.68 -9.83 -0.24
CA GLU A 120 -15.88 -10.56 0.75
C GLU A 120 -14.41 -10.12 0.76
N LYS A 121 -13.86 -9.76 -0.41
CA LYS A 121 -12.47 -9.32 -0.54
C LYS A 121 -12.18 -8.06 0.30
N GLY A 122 -13.06 -7.07 0.23
CA GLY A 122 -12.89 -5.85 1.03
C GLY A 122 -12.98 -6.13 2.53
N LYS A 123 -13.86 -7.04 2.96
CA LYS A 123 -13.94 -7.46 4.38
C LYS A 123 -12.65 -8.12 4.84
N ASN A 124 -12.14 -9.10 4.08
CA ASN A 124 -10.91 -9.80 4.41
C ASN A 124 -9.71 -8.86 4.48
N LEU A 125 -9.63 -7.88 3.56
CA LEU A 125 -8.57 -6.88 3.59
C LEU A 125 -8.67 -5.99 4.84
N MET A 126 -9.86 -5.53 5.20
CA MET A 126 -10.07 -4.74 6.42
C MET A 126 -9.69 -5.52 7.68
N GLU A 127 -10.08 -6.78 7.78
CA GLU A 127 -9.71 -7.66 8.91
C GLU A 127 -8.20 -7.86 8.99
N LYS A 128 -7.53 -8.06 7.85
CA LYS A 128 -6.07 -8.18 7.77
C LYS A 128 -5.36 -6.92 8.24
N MET A 129 -5.86 -5.75 7.84
CA MET A 129 -5.30 -4.46 8.24
C MET A 129 -5.51 -4.18 9.73
N GLN A 130 -6.67 -4.55 10.29
CA GLN A 130 -6.91 -4.47 11.74
C GLN A 130 -6.00 -5.43 12.52
N ALA A 131 -5.84 -6.66 12.05
CA ALA A 131 -5.01 -7.67 12.71
C ALA A 131 -3.52 -7.29 12.76
N SER A 132 -3.05 -6.52 11.76
CA SER A 132 -1.67 -6.01 11.72
C SER A 132 -1.44 -4.73 12.53
N GLY A 133 -2.49 -4.12 13.09
CA GLY A 133 -2.41 -2.82 13.76
C GLY A 133 -2.15 -1.65 12.80
N ALA A 134 -2.35 -1.85 11.50
CA ALA A 134 -2.22 -0.79 10.50
C ALA A 134 -3.40 0.19 10.54
N ILE A 135 -4.56 -0.27 11.06
CA ILE A 135 -5.78 0.51 11.34
C ILE A 135 -6.43 0.11 12.65
#